data_AF-A0A2B2C1C0-F1
#
_entry.id   AF-A0A2B2C1C0-F1
#
_cell.length_a   1.000
_cell.length_b   1.000
_cell.length_c   1.000
_cell.angle_alpha   90.00
_cell.angle_beta   90.00
_cell.angle_gamma   90.00
#
_symmetry.space_group_name_H-M   'P 1'
#
loop_
_entity.id
_entity.type
_entity.pdbx_description
1 polymer ?
#
loop_
_entity_poly.entity_id
_entity_poly.type
_entity_poly.pdbx_seq_one_letter_code
_entity_poly.pdbx_strand_id
1 'polypeptide(L)'
;MEKLNLVYDPELDKSVVEMNFIDEVNIEGDNVSVSMRLPTYWCSPNFAFIMAEDIRDRVMEIPWVKNFNFNLKDHSASEAINKGVAEGKSFSEVFSDMASGDLNEVRKKFQIKSYIARQEKLLRDLINFGMDKELLSLTINELESHSAIQDRAVLNRYLTLNKDLGLSSHPNDLAFKKHTGERIEPLELKDYLLEARRTRMSMEFNGIYCRGLLDTRYQTK
;
A
#
# COMPACT_ATOMS: atom_id res chain seq x y z
N MET A 1 -13.43 0.69 -10.40
CA MET A 1 -13.15 0.10 -9.07
C MET A 1 -11.88 -0.75 -9.05
N GLU A 2 -11.67 -1.67 -9.99
CA GLU A 2 -10.48 -2.54 -10.00
C GLU A 2 -9.14 -1.78 -9.90
N LYS A 3 -8.98 -0.70 -10.69
CA LYS A 3 -7.79 0.16 -10.64
C LYS A 3 -7.59 0.86 -9.29
N LEU A 4 -8.66 1.35 -8.69
CA LEU A 4 -8.63 1.99 -7.37
C LEU A 4 -8.27 0.97 -6.27
N ASN A 5 -8.65 -0.29 -6.44
CA ASN A 5 -8.29 -1.36 -5.51
C ASN A 5 -6.78 -1.62 -5.45
N LEU A 6 -6.02 -1.14 -6.44
CA LEU A 6 -4.56 -1.22 -6.50
C LEU A 6 -3.86 -0.02 -5.86
N VAL A 7 -4.61 0.98 -5.39
CA VAL A 7 -4.08 2.11 -4.63
C VAL A 7 -4.19 1.80 -3.14
N TYR A 8 -3.08 1.98 -2.43
CA TYR A 8 -2.95 1.61 -1.02
C TYR A 8 -2.64 2.85 -0.18
N ASP A 9 -3.25 2.93 0.99
CA ASP A 9 -2.76 3.83 2.02
C ASP A 9 -1.35 3.39 2.45
N PRO A 10 -0.32 4.26 2.36
CA PRO A 10 1.05 3.89 2.66
C PRO A 10 1.24 3.41 4.11
N GLU A 11 0.53 4.01 5.07
CA GLU A 11 0.67 3.67 6.48
C GLU A 11 0.04 2.33 6.82
N LEU A 12 -1.11 2.05 6.21
CA LEU A 12 -1.96 0.92 6.58
C LEU A 12 -1.70 -0.32 5.71
N ASP A 13 -1.11 -0.14 4.54
CA ASP A 13 -1.02 -1.14 3.46
C ASP A 13 -2.38 -1.80 3.17
N LYS A 14 -3.44 -1.00 3.20
CA LYS A 14 -4.80 -1.39 2.82
C LYS A 14 -5.25 -0.59 1.62
N SER A 15 -6.03 -1.20 0.74
CA SER A 15 -6.53 -0.47 -0.42
C SER A 15 -7.43 0.69 0.02
N VAL A 16 -7.39 1.81 -0.68
CA VAL A 16 -8.35 2.91 -0.50
C VAL A 16 -9.81 2.47 -0.67
N VAL A 17 -10.05 1.39 -1.43
CA VAL A 17 -11.37 0.77 -1.57
C VAL A 17 -11.71 -0.07 -0.34
N GLU A 18 -10.80 -0.93 0.13
CA GLU A 18 -10.99 -1.71 1.37
C GLU A 18 -11.20 -0.81 2.60
N MET A 19 -10.59 0.36 2.58
CA MET A 19 -10.69 1.36 3.65
C MET A 19 -11.93 2.26 3.55
N ASN A 20 -12.76 2.10 2.51
CA ASN A 20 -13.90 2.98 2.21
C ASN A 20 -13.52 4.46 2.07
N PHE A 21 -12.30 4.77 1.64
CA PHE A 21 -11.86 6.15 1.45
C PHE A 21 -12.44 6.77 0.17
N ILE A 22 -12.81 5.94 -0.83
CA ILE A 22 -13.46 6.41 -2.04
C ILE A 22 -14.93 6.75 -1.73
N ASP A 23 -15.25 8.04 -1.83
CA ASP A 23 -16.59 8.58 -1.55
C ASP A 23 -17.49 8.49 -2.79
N GLU A 24 -16.94 8.83 -3.96
CA GLU A 24 -17.70 8.87 -5.21
C GLU A 24 -16.80 8.64 -6.42
N VAL A 25 -17.33 7.94 -7.43
CA VAL A 25 -16.72 7.82 -8.75
C VAL A 25 -17.78 8.16 -9.79
N ASN A 26 -17.54 9.19 -10.59
CA ASN A 26 -18.40 9.59 -11.70
C ASN A 26 -17.67 9.41 -13.04
N ILE A 27 -18.37 8.91 -14.06
CA ILE A 27 -17.82 8.64 -15.39
C ILE A 27 -18.72 9.31 -16.42
N GLU A 28 -18.16 10.24 -17.18
CA GLU A 28 -18.84 10.99 -18.22
C GLU A 28 -18.04 10.92 -19.52
N GLY A 29 -18.37 9.97 -20.39
CA GLY A 29 -17.62 9.74 -21.63
C GLY A 29 -16.18 9.29 -21.34
N ASP A 30 -15.20 10.10 -21.73
CA ASP A 30 -13.77 9.87 -21.47
C ASP A 30 -13.23 10.62 -20.24
N ASN A 31 -14.13 11.21 -19.44
CA ASN A 31 -13.81 11.91 -18.20
C ASN A 31 -14.14 11.03 -16.99
N VAL A 32 -13.19 10.88 -16.08
CA VAL A 32 -13.39 10.18 -14.81
C VAL A 32 -13.12 11.12 -13.64
N SER A 33 -14.08 11.23 -12.73
CA SER A 33 -13.97 12.02 -11.51
C SER A 33 -13.99 11.11 -10.30
N VAL A 34 -13.01 11.24 -9.40
CA VAL A 34 -12.92 10.45 -8.16
C VAL A 34 -12.87 11.40 -6.97
N SER A 35 -13.79 11.18 -6.02
CA SER A 35 -13.77 11.85 -4.72
C SER A 35 -13.28 10.92 -3.63
N MET A 36 -12.44 11.45 -2.73
CA MET A 36 -11.90 10.72 -1.58
C MET A 36 -12.19 11.47 -0.29
N ARG A 37 -12.45 10.72 0.80
CA ARG A 37 -12.58 11.21 2.17
C ARG A 37 -11.63 10.47 3.08
N LEU A 38 -11.11 11.17 4.08
CA LEU A 38 -10.14 10.61 5.03
C LEU A 38 -10.67 10.62 6.47
N PRO A 39 -10.21 9.68 7.32
CA PRO A 39 -10.74 9.51 8.67
C PRO A 39 -10.69 10.77 9.56
N THR A 40 -9.73 11.67 9.33
CA THR A 40 -9.60 12.91 10.10
C THR A 40 -9.24 14.10 9.21
N TYR A 41 -9.54 15.32 9.68
CA TYR A 41 -9.21 16.56 8.96
C TYR A 41 -7.70 16.81 8.85
N TRP A 42 -6.92 16.19 9.75
CA TRP A 42 -5.47 16.34 9.90
C TRP A 42 -4.72 15.04 9.56
N CYS A 43 -5.29 14.19 8.70
CA CYS A 43 -4.53 13.08 8.14
C CYS A 43 -3.26 13.63 7.46
N SER A 44 -2.21 12.80 7.39
CA SER A 44 -0.93 13.23 6.86
C SER A 44 -1.08 13.76 5.42
N PRO A 45 -0.70 15.02 5.13
CA PRO A 45 -0.72 15.54 3.77
C PRO A 45 0.13 14.72 2.80
N ASN A 46 1.24 14.15 3.28
CA ASN A 46 2.11 13.27 2.48
C ASN A 46 1.35 12.03 2.01
N PHE A 47 0.61 11.35 2.91
CA PHE A 47 -0.12 10.13 2.56
C PHE A 47 -1.34 10.44 1.71
N ALA A 48 -2.06 11.51 2.03
CA ALA A 48 -3.18 11.98 1.23
C ALA A 48 -2.75 12.30 -0.22
N PHE A 49 -1.59 12.94 -0.39
CA PHE A 49 -1.04 13.26 -1.70
C PHE A 49 -0.57 12.00 -2.46
N ILE A 50 0.19 11.09 -1.81
CA ILE A 50 0.59 9.81 -2.43
C ILE A 50 -0.64 9.05 -2.94
N MET A 51 -1.69 8.92 -2.11
CA MET A 51 -2.91 8.23 -2.53
C MET A 51 -3.62 8.92 -3.69
N ALA A 52 -3.66 10.26 -3.69
CA ALA A 52 -4.29 11.02 -4.76
C ALA A 52 -3.55 10.89 -6.11
N GLU A 53 -2.22 10.94 -6.07
CA GLU A 53 -1.34 10.71 -7.23
C GLU A 53 -1.48 9.27 -7.74
N ASP A 54 -1.40 8.27 -6.85
CA ASP A 54 -1.60 6.86 -7.21
C ASP A 54 -3.01 6.63 -7.81
N ILE A 55 -4.07 7.29 -7.30
CA ILE A 55 -5.42 7.23 -7.90
C ILE A 55 -5.40 7.78 -9.32
N ARG A 56 -4.82 8.97 -9.54
CA ARG A 56 -4.69 9.57 -10.86
C ARG A 56 -4.01 8.59 -11.82
N ASP A 57 -2.83 8.09 -11.45
CA ASP A 57 -2.03 7.23 -12.32
C ASP A 57 -2.78 5.95 -12.69
N ARG A 58 -3.39 5.28 -11.71
CA ARG A 58 -4.15 4.03 -11.97
C ARG A 58 -5.40 4.25 -12.81
N VAL A 59 -6.05 5.41 -12.70
CA VAL A 59 -7.20 5.74 -13.56
C VAL A 59 -6.74 6.11 -14.97
N MET A 60 -5.63 6.83 -15.10
CA MET A 60 -5.05 7.22 -16.40
C MET A 60 -4.46 6.03 -17.17
N GLU A 61 -4.14 4.91 -16.52
CA GLU A 61 -3.80 3.65 -17.19
C GLU A 61 -4.95 3.03 -17.99
N ILE A 62 -6.19 3.48 -17.79
CA ILE A 62 -7.37 2.93 -18.48
C ILE A 62 -7.40 3.49 -19.92
N PRO A 63 -7.37 2.66 -20.99
CA PRO A 63 -7.13 3.12 -22.36
C PRO A 63 -8.12 4.15 -22.91
N TRP A 64 -9.36 4.18 -22.42
CA TRP A 64 -10.40 5.11 -22.89
C TRP A 64 -10.47 6.42 -22.11
N VAL A 65 -9.78 6.51 -20.96
CA VAL A 65 -9.79 7.70 -20.11
C VAL A 65 -8.85 8.75 -20.70
N LYS A 66 -9.36 9.96 -20.96
CA LYS A 66 -8.56 11.09 -21.44
C LYS A 66 -8.39 12.18 -20.41
N ASN A 67 -9.40 12.40 -19.56
CA ASN A 67 -9.35 13.41 -18.52
C ASN A 67 -9.69 12.80 -17.17
N PHE A 68 -9.02 13.30 -16.15
CA PHE A 68 -9.19 12.87 -14.78
C PHE A 68 -9.34 14.06 -13.85
N ASN A 69 -10.34 14.01 -12.96
CA ASN A 69 -10.55 15.00 -11.92
C ASN A 69 -10.51 14.32 -10.55
N PHE A 70 -9.74 14.90 -9.63
CA PHE A 70 -9.63 14.42 -8.26
C PHE A 70 -10.22 15.43 -7.28
N ASN A 71 -10.90 14.93 -6.26
CA ASN A 71 -11.44 15.76 -5.18
C ASN A 71 -11.27 15.10 -3.81
N LEU A 72 -10.29 15.56 -3.04
CA LEU A 72 -10.19 15.29 -1.61
C LEU A 72 -11.15 16.20 -0.84
N LYS A 73 -12.09 15.61 -0.11
CA LYS A 73 -13.10 16.32 0.68
C LYS A 73 -12.66 16.45 2.15
N ASP A 74 -13.04 17.57 2.78
CA ASP A 74 -12.91 17.83 4.22
C ASP A 74 -11.53 17.53 4.84
N HIS A 75 -10.46 18.00 4.19
CA HIS A 75 -9.09 17.83 4.64
C HIS A 75 -8.39 19.19 4.75
N SER A 76 -7.51 19.38 5.72
CA SER A 76 -6.77 20.63 5.93
C SER A 76 -5.97 21.10 4.73
N ALA A 77 -5.48 20.16 3.92
CA ALA A 77 -4.72 20.41 2.70
C ALA A 77 -5.49 20.10 1.41
N SER A 78 -6.83 19.97 1.44
CA SER A 78 -7.61 19.57 0.26
C SER A 78 -7.40 20.48 -0.94
N GLU A 79 -7.41 21.80 -0.76
CA GLU A 79 -7.23 22.77 -1.85
C GLU A 79 -5.87 22.59 -2.54
N ALA A 80 -4.79 22.51 -1.76
CA ALA A 80 -3.43 22.33 -2.28
C ALA A 80 -3.28 20.98 -3.00
N ILE A 81 -3.77 19.89 -2.40
CA ILE A 81 -3.69 18.54 -2.99
C ILE A 81 -4.50 18.48 -4.28
N ASN A 82 -5.74 18.96 -4.29
CA ASN A 82 -6.61 18.92 -5.47
C ASN A 82 -6.00 19.70 -6.64
N LYS A 83 -5.48 20.90 -6.37
CA LYS A 83 -4.79 21.71 -7.38
C LYS A 83 -3.54 21.01 -7.91
N GLY A 84 -2.71 20.48 -7.01
CA GLY A 84 -1.49 19.76 -7.37
C GLY A 84 -1.75 18.56 -8.28
N VAL A 85 -2.73 17.73 -7.91
CA VAL A 85 -3.11 16.54 -8.66
C VAL A 85 -3.75 16.90 -9.99
N ALA A 86 -4.53 17.97 -10.09
CA ALA A 86 -5.07 18.43 -11.37
C ALA A 86 -3.97 18.92 -12.33
N GLU A 87 -2.99 19.65 -11.81
CA GLU A 87 -1.88 20.21 -12.60
C GLU A 87 -0.75 19.20 -12.89
N GLY A 88 -0.77 18.02 -12.24
CA GLY A 88 0.30 17.02 -12.36
C GLY A 88 1.60 17.47 -11.74
N LYS A 89 1.52 18.32 -10.71
CA LYS A 89 2.66 18.81 -9.95
C LYS A 89 3.11 17.76 -8.94
N SER A 90 4.40 17.70 -8.69
CA SER A 90 4.97 16.93 -7.59
C SER A 90 4.61 17.54 -6.24
N PHE A 91 4.71 16.75 -5.18
CA PHE A 91 4.49 17.23 -3.82
C PHE A 91 5.38 18.41 -3.42
N SER A 92 6.65 18.38 -3.82
CA SER A 92 7.59 19.47 -3.53
C SER A 92 7.19 20.78 -4.21
N GLU A 93 6.53 20.71 -5.37
CA GLU A 93 5.98 21.89 -6.05
C GLU A 93 4.70 22.41 -5.38
N VAL A 94 3.91 21.52 -4.76
CA VAL A 94 2.64 21.87 -4.09
C VAL A 94 2.88 22.41 -2.68
N PHE A 95 3.87 21.87 -1.97
CA PHE A 95 4.18 22.16 -0.58
C PHE A 95 5.58 22.77 -0.41
N SER A 96 5.99 23.70 -1.28
CA SER A 96 7.34 24.30 -1.30
C SER A 96 7.83 24.79 0.07
N ASP A 97 6.92 25.31 0.89
CA ASP A 97 7.24 25.92 2.19
C ASP A 97 7.26 24.90 3.36
N MET A 98 6.74 23.68 3.11
CA MET A 98 6.69 22.58 4.08
C MET A 98 7.46 21.33 3.63
N ALA A 99 8.02 21.34 2.41
CA ALA A 99 8.76 20.23 1.79
C ALA A 99 10.16 20.09 2.39
N SER A 100 10.24 19.78 3.69
CA SER A 100 11.50 19.39 4.34
C SER A 100 11.80 17.89 4.19
N GLY A 101 10.95 17.13 3.49
CA GLY A 101 11.11 15.67 3.32
C GLY A 101 10.87 15.22 1.88
N ASP A 102 11.63 14.21 1.45
CA ASP A 102 11.46 13.54 0.18
C ASP A 102 10.30 12.55 0.25
N LEU A 103 9.25 12.78 -0.56
CA LEU A 103 8.11 11.87 -0.64
C LEU A 103 8.52 10.45 -1.04
N ASN A 104 9.58 10.30 -1.84
CA ASN A 104 10.06 8.98 -2.24
C ASN A 104 10.66 8.22 -1.06
N GLU A 105 11.37 8.91 -0.15
CA GLU A 105 11.85 8.31 1.09
C GLU A 105 10.69 7.89 2.00
N VAL A 106 9.65 8.72 2.10
CA VAL A 106 8.42 8.39 2.83
C VAL A 106 7.78 7.14 2.22
N ARG A 107 7.59 7.11 0.90
CA ARG A 107 7.01 5.98 0.17
C ARG A 107 7.80 4.70 0.41
N LYS A 108 9.13 4.76 0.25
CA LYS A 108 10.03 3.62 0.45
C LYS A 108 9.98 3.09 1.88
N LYS A 109 10.00 3.97 2.89
CA LYS A 109 9.91 3.60 4.31
C LYS A 109 8.66 2.79 4.60
N PHE A 110 7.51 3.19 4.05
CA PHE A 110 6.24 2.53 4.26
C PHE A 110 6.06 1.27 3.39
N GLN A 111 6.63 1.24 2.18
CA GLN A 111 6.73 0.01 1.39
C GLN A 111 7.55 -1.07 2.12
N ILE A 112 8.64 -0.71 2.81
CA ILE A 112 9.42 -1.65 3.62
C ILE A 112 8.57 -2.24 4.76
N LYS A 113 7.79 -1.40 5.47
CA LYS A 113 6.89 -1.89 6.52
C LYS A 113 5.82 -2.84 5.95
N SER A 114 5.23 -2.48 4.82
CA SER A 114 4.26 -3.29 4.09
C SER A 114 4.85 -4.64 3.70
N TYR A 115 6.07 -4.63 3.16
CA TYR A 115 6.80 -5.83 2.78
C TYR A 115 6.98 -6.76 3.99
N ILE A 116 7.51 -6.24 5.10
CA ILE A 116 7.73 -6.99 6.34
C ILE A 116 6.41 -7.57 6.87
N ALA A 117 5.34 -6.78 6.90
CA ALA A 117 4.05 -7.20 7.43
C ALA A 117 3.41 -8.33 6.59
N ARG A 118 3.47 -8.23 5.25
CA ARG A 118 2.97 -9.26 4.34
C ARG A 118 3.84 -10.51 4.39
N GLN A 119 5.15 -10.35 4.47
CA GLN A 119 6.09 -11.45 4.60
C GLN A 119 5.83 -12.27 5.87
N GLU A 120 5.60 -11.64 7.02
CA GLU A 120 5.26 -12.36 8.25
C GLU A 120 4.00 -13.21 8.09
N LYS A 121 2.97 -12.70 7.40
CA LYS A 121 1.73 -13.45 7.18
C LYS A 121 2.00 -14.69 6.33
N LEU A 122 2.73 -14.54 5.22
CA LEU A 122 3.08 -15.67 4.34
C LEU A 122 3.96 -16.70 5.05
N LEU A 123 5.00 -16.26 5.76
CA LEU A 123 5.87 -17.14 6.54
C LEU A 123 5.07 -17.90 7.60
N ARG A 124 4.14 -17.23 8.29
CA ARG A 124 3.26 -17.88 9.28
C ARG A 124 2.32 -18.88 8.63
N ASP A 125 1.76 -18.59 7.47
CA ASP A 125 0.87 -19.52 6.75
C ASP A 125 1.64 -20.81 6.36
N LEU A 126 2.90 -20.69 5.92
CA LEU A 126 3.77 -21.83 5.63
C LEU A 126 4.15 -22.63 6.88
N ILE A 127 4.50 -21.96 7.98
CA ILE A 127 4.80 -22.61 9.27
C ILE A 127 3.57 -23.36 9.80
N ASN A 128 2.39 -22.75 9.74
CA ASN A 128 1.14 -23.39 10.15
C ASN A 128 0.76 -24.59 9.28
N PHE A 129 1.21 -24.60 8.02
CA PHE A 129 1.07 -25.73 7.11
C PHE A 129 2.07 -26.87 7.43
N GLY A 130 3.04 -26.62 8.31
CA GLY A 130 4.00 -27.62 8.79
C GLY A 130 5.40 -27.50 8.18
N MET A 131 5.73 -26.39 7.49
CA MET A 131 7.08 -26.16 6.99
C MET A 131 8.03 -25.69 8.10
N ASP A 132 9.30 -26.10 8.03
CA ASP A 132 10.38 -25.66 8.90
C ASP A 132 11.45 -24.90 8.09
N LYS A 133 12.71 -25.32 8.09
CA LYS A 133 13.82 -24.54 7.54
C LYS A 133 13.80 -24.44 6.01
N GLU A 134 13.17 -25.40 5.34
CA GLU A 134 13.03 -25.45 3.88
C GLU A 134 12.20 -24.30 3.31
N LEU A 135 11.37 -23.63 4.13
CA LEU A 135 10.62 -22.46 3.66
C LEU A 135 11.54 -21.29 3.28
N LEU A 136 12.72 -21.17 3.91
CA LEU A 136 13.69 -20.12 3.63
C LEU A 136 14.43 -20.31 2.30
N SER A 137 14.36 -21.52 1.73
CA SER A 137 14.90 -21.84 0.42
C SER A 137 13.89 -21.74 -0.72
N LEU A 138 12.61 -21.46 -0.42
CA LEU A 138 11.58 -21.32 -1.45
C LEU A 138 11.97 -20.23 -2.45
N THR A 139 11.81 -20.54 -3.72
CA THR A 139 11.87 -19.59 -4.81
C THR A 139 10.53 -18.86 -4.97
N ILE A 140 10.54 -17.72 -5.66
CA ILE A 140 9.31 -16.97 -5.97
C ILE A 140 8.29 -17.86 -6.69
N ASN A 141 8.73 -18.65 -7.67
CA ASN A 141 7.85 -19.56 -8.42
C ASN A 141 7.23 -20.65 -7.54
N GLU A 142 8.00 -21.20 -6.60
CA GLU A 142 7.48 -22.19 -5.65
C GLU A 142 6.49 -21.54 -4.67
N LEU A 143 6.79 -20.36 -4.15
CA LEU A 143 5.86 -19.61 -3.29
C LEU A 143 4.57 -19.27 -4.03
N GLU A 144 4.66 -18.84 -5.30
CA GLU A 144 3.52 -18.48 -6.13
C GLU A 144 2.54 -19.64 -6.34
N SER A 145 3.03 -20.87 -6.39
CA SER A 145 2.25 -22.09 -6.60
C SER A 145 1.93 -22.86 -5.30
N HIS A 146 2.44 -22.40 -4.16
CA HIS A 146 2.34 -23.13 -2.90
C HIS A 146 0.90 -23.17 -2.35
N SER A 147 0.40 -24.37 -2.06
CA SER A 147 -0.98 -24.60 -1.61
C SER A 147 -1.29 -24.04 -0.22
N ALA A 148 -0.28 -23.83 0.63
CA ALA A 148 -0.47 -23.17 1.93
C ALA A 148 -0.97 -21.72 1.82
N ILE A 149 -0.72 -21.04 0.69
CA ILE A 149 -1.03 -19.62 0.52
C ILE A 149 -2.44 -19.46 -0.07
N GLN A 150 -3.42 -19.38 0.84
CA GLN A 150 -4.83 -19.20 0.49
C GLN A 150 -5.16 -17.76 0.10
N ASP A 151 -4.59 -16.79 0.80
CA ASP A 151 -4.83 -15.36 0.57
C ASP A 151 -3.96 -14.84 -0.58
N ARG A 152 -4.47 -14.98 -1.81
CA ARG A 152 -3.77 -14.54 -3.03
C ARG A 152 -3.55 -13.02 -3.08
N ALA A 153 -4.38 -12.23 -2.41
CA ALA A 153 -4.20 -10.79 -2.36
C ALA A 153 -2.95 -10.41 -1.54
N VAL A 154 -2.72 -11.07 -0.40
CA VAL A 154 -1.48 -10.91 0.39
C VAL A 154 -0.26 -11.28 -0.44
N LEU A 155 -0.29 -12.43 -1.12
CA LEU A 155 0.82 -12.89 -1.94
C LEU A 155 1.12 -11.94 -3.10
N ASN A 156 0.11 -11.56 -3.87
CA ASN A 156 0.30 -10.66 -5.02
C ASN A 156 0.88 -9.32 -4.57
N ARG A 157 0.38 -8.75 -3.46
CA ARG A 157 0.92 -7.51 -2.89
C ARG A 157 2.38 -7.68 -2.43
N TYR A 158 2.70 -8.79 -1.78
CA TYR A 158 4.08 -9.11 -1.38
C TYR A 158 5.03 -9.18 -2.58
N LEU A 159 4.61 -9.84 -3.66
CA LEU A 159 5.41 -9.98 -4.88
C LEU A 159 5.59 -8.65 -5.62
N THR A 160 4.56 -7.80 -5.64
CA THR A 160 4.68 -6.42 -6.15
C THR A 160 5.71 -5.64 -5.33
N LEU A 161 5.63 -5.68 -3.99
CA LEU A 161 6.58 -5.00 -3.12
C LEU A 161 8.02 -5.53 -3.28
N ASN A 162 8.18 -6.84 -3.52
CA ASN A 162 9.46 -7.45 -3.83
C ASN A 162 10.10 -6.82 -5.08
N LYS A 163 9.31 -6.61 -6.14
CA LYS A 163 9.77 -5.96 -7.38
C LYS A 163 10.03 -4.47 -7.16
N ASP A 164 9.10 -3.76 -6.53
CA ASP A 164 9.20 -2.31 -6.28
C ASP A 164 10.42 -1.95 -5.42
N LEU A 165 10.80 -2.82 -4.47
CA LEU A 165 11.98 -2.63 -3.62
C LEU A 165 13.27 -3.16 -4.26
N GLY A 166 13.23 -3.71 -5.48
CA GLY A 166 14.38 -4.28 -6.16
C GLY A 166 14.94 -5.54 -5.47
N LEU A 167 14.11 -6.22 -4.67
CA LEU A 167 14.52 -7.41 -3.92
C LEU A 167 14.50 -8.66 -4.79
N SER A 168 13.79 -8.69 -5.91
CA SER A 168 13.80 -9.85 -6.81
C SER A 168 13.53 -9.45 -8.25
N SER A 169 14.18 -10.13 -9.18
CA SER A 169 13.98 -9.91 -10.62
C SER A 169 13.71 -11.21 -11.39
N HIS A 170 13.99 -12.38 -10.82
CA HIS A 170 13.81 -13.67 -11.47
C HIS A 170 12.87 -14.60 -10.68
N PRO A 171 12.03 -15.43 -11.34
CA PRO A 171 11.18 -16.42 -10.65
C PRO A 171 11.92 -17.44 -9.76
N ASN A 172 13.21 -17.61 -9.98
CA ASN A 172 14.06 -18.54 -9.22
C ASN A 172 14.83 -17.84 -8.08
N ASP A 173 14.63 -16.54 -7.88
CA ASP A 173 15.18 -15.84 -6.72
C ASP A 173 14.50 -16.34 -5.45
N LEU A 174 15.23 -16.25 -4.32
CA LEU A 174 14.67 -16.55 -3.00
C LEU A 174 13.43 -15.69 -2.74
N ALA A 175 12.34 -16.36 -2.39
CA ALA A 175 11.06 -15.75 -2.06
C ALA A 175 11.14 -14.92 -0.79
N PHE A 176 11.98 -15.29 0.17
CA PHE A 176 12.09 -14.64 1.48
C PHE A 176 13.49 -14.10 1.73
N LYS A 177 13.59 -12.77 1.77
CA LYS A 177 14.79 -12.03 2.13
C LYS A 177 14.45 -10.93 3.13
N LYS A 178 15.44 -10.45 3.89
CA LYS A 178 15.32 -9.22 4.65
C LYS A 178 15.07 -8.06 3.68
N HIS A 179 14.49 -6.96 4.17
CA HIS A 179 14.29 -5.76 3.34
C HIS A 179 15.62 -5.12 2.86
N THR A 180 16.76 -5.53 3.44
CA THR A 180 18.12 -5.17 3.02
C THR A 180 18.61 -5.99 1.83
N GLY A 181 17.87 -7.02 1.41
CA GLY A 181 18.27 -7.97 0.37
C GLY A 181 19.07 -9.17 0.89
N GLU A 182 19.42 -9.18 2.17
CA GLU A 182 20.15 -10.28 2.82
C GLU A 182 19.24 -11.50 3.05
N ARG A 183 19.84 -12.68 3.14
CA ARG A 183 19.12 -13.91 3.52
C ARG A 183 18.68 -13.83 4.98
N ILE A 184 17.55 -14.47 5.29
CA ILE A 184 17.13 -14.70 6.67
C ILE A 184 17.79 -16.01 7.09
N GLU A 185 18.66 -15.98 8.10
CA GLU A 185 19.33 -17.19 8.57
C GLU A 185 18.38 -18.05 9.43
N PRO A 186 18.43 -19.39 9.35
CA PRO A 186 17.53 -20.26 10.11
C PRO A 186 17.54 -20.01 11.63
N LEU A 187 18.68 -19.62 12.18
CA LEU A 187 18.83 -19.30 13.60
C LEU A 187 18.16 -17.96 13.98
N GLU A 188 18.01 -17.04 13.04
CA GLU A 188 17.43 -15.71 13.25
C GLU A 188 15.92 -15.68 12.95
N LEU A 189 15.38 -16.70 12.28
CA LEU A 189 14.00 -16.74 11.79
C LEU A 189 12.97 -16.42 12.89
N LYS A 190 13.17 -16.94 14.10
CA LYS A 190 12.27 -16.71 15.22
C LYS A 190 12.23 -15.23 15.62
N ASP A 191 13.38 -14.60 15.78
CA ASP A 191 13.49 -13.20 16.19
C ASP A 191 13.00 -12.27 15.08
N TYR A 192 13.32 -12.61 13.83
CA TYR A 192 12.80 -11.94 12.63
C TYR A 192 11.27 -11.93 12.59
N LEU A 193 10.63 -13.08 12.81
CA LEU A 193 9.16 -13.18 12.84
C LEU A 193 8.54 -12.39 13.99
N LEU A 194 9.19 -12.32 15.15
CA LEU A 194 8.71 -11.51 16.28
C LEU A 194 8.73 -10.02 15.94
N GLU A 195 9.78 -9.53 15.28
CA GLU A 195 9.86 -8.14 14.79
C GLU A 195 8.82 -7.85 13.71
N ALA A 196 8.74 -8.73 12.71
CA ALA A 196 7.82 -8.58 11.59
C ALA A 196 6.36 -8.59 12.07
N ARG A 197 6.04 -9.42 13.07
CA ARG A 197 4.72 -9.47 13.71
C ARG A 197 4.37 -8.14 14.38
N ARG A 198 5.32 -7.50 15.08
CA ARG A 198 5.07 -6.17 15.71
C ARG A 198 4.71 -5.13 14.66
N THR A 199 5.45 -5.11 13.54
CA THR A 199 5.16 -4.22 12.41
C THR A 199 3.76 -4.47 11.86
N ARG A 200 3.42 -5.73 11.56
CA ARG A 200 2.09 -6.09 11.06
C ARG A 200 0.97 -5.68 12.04
N MET A 201 1.12 -6.01 13.32
CA MET A 201 0.09 -5.69 14.33
C MET A 201 -0.12 -4.19 14.47
N SER A 202 0.94 -3.38 14.42
CA SER A 202 0.84 -1.92 14.45
C SER A 202 0.05 -1.39 13.25
N MET A 203 0.32 -1.89 12.04
CA MET A 203 -0.37 -1.46 10.83
C MET A 203 -1.84 -1.89 10.81
N GLU A 204 -2.13 -3.13 11.21
CA GLU A 204 -3.50 -3.64 11.31
C GLU A 204 -4.33 -2.86 12.32
N PHE A 205 -3.74 -2.54 13.49
CA PHE A 205 -4.40 -1.73 14.51
C PHE A 205 -4.73 -0.32 14.01
N ASN A 206 -3.75 0.36 13.38
CA ASN A 206 -3.98 1.67 12.77
C ASN A 206 -5.08 1.59 11.71
N GLY A 207 -5.13 0.50 10.92
CA GLY A 207 -6.15 0.32 9.90
C GLY A 207 -7.55 0.16 10.48
N ILE A 208 -7.71 -0.61 11.56
CA ILE A 208 -8.98 -0.74 12.29
C ILE A 208 -9.40 0.61 12.87
N TYR A 209 -8.47 1.32 13.49
CA TYR A 209 -8.74 2.62 14.10
C TYR A 209 -9.15 3.67 13.06
N CYS A 210 -8.45 3.75 11.93
CA CYS A 210 -8.77 4.64 10.82
C CYS A 210 -10.16 4.36 10.23
N ARG A 211 -10.55 3.09 10.04
CA ARG A 211 -11.91 2.75 9.59
C ARG A 211 -12.96 3.22 10.59
N GLY A 212 -12.77 2.94 11.88
CA GLY A 212 -13.71 3.37 12.92
C GLY A 212 -13.88 4.89 13.00
N LEU A 213 -12.79 5.65 12.82
CA LEU A 213 -12.84 7.11 12.75
C LEU A 213 -13.59 7.61 11.52
N LEU A 214 -13.36 7.00 10.36
CA LEU A 214 -14.06 7.34 9.11
C LEU A 214 -15.58 7.11 9.26
N ASP A 215 -15.97 5.94 9.77
CA ASP A 215 -17.38 5.57 9.99
C ASP A 215 -18.05 6.53 10.98
N THR A 216 -17.35 6.90 12.05
CA THR A 216 -17.86 7.88 13.02
C THR A 216 -18.03 9.26 12.39
N ARG A 217 -17.07 9.67 11.54
CA ARG A 217 -17.06 10.99 10.92
C ARG A 217 -18.12 11.17 9.85
N TYR A 218 -18.37 10.14 9.04
CA TYR A 218 -19.23 10.24 7.86
C TYR A 218 -20.50 9.39 7.93
N GLN A 219 -20.69 8.62 9.00
CA GLN A 219 -21.84 7.72 9.18
C GLN A 219 -21.98 6.72 8.02
N THR A 220 -20.85 6.33 7.42
CA THR A 220 -20.79 5.25 6.43
C THR A 220 -21.22 3.96 7.10
N LYS A 221 -22.33 3.38 6.63
CA LYS A 221 -22.85 2.08 7.04
C LYS A 221 -22.64 1.07 5.93
#